data_AF-A0A1G8T6Y5-F1
#
_entry.id   AF-A0A1G8T6Y5-F1
#
_cell.length_a   1.000
_cell.length_b   1.000
_cell.length_c   1.000
_cell.angle_alpha   90.00
_cell.angle_beta   90.00
_cell.angle_gamma   90.00
#
_symmetry.space_group_name_H-M   'P 1'
#
loop_
_entity.id
_entity.type
_entity.pdbx_description
1 polymer ?
#
loop_
_entity_poly.entity_id
_entity_poly.type
_entity_poly.pdbx_seq_one_letter_code
_entity_poly.pdbx_strand_id
1 'polypeptide(L)' 'MFSNTPRGARGSAIMYSGVETAKENNLSPYHYLLYLFETLPNIDLNNKEEIDKVLP' A
#
# COMPACT_ATOMS: atom_id res chain seq x y z
N MET A 1 -6.13 -1.68 -21.79
CA MET A 1 -6.83 -0.69 -20.94
C MET A 1 -7.75 -1.45 -19.98
N PHE A 2 -7.25 -1.83 -18.81
CA PHE A 2 -7.98 -2.62 -17.81
C PHE A 2 -8.86 -1.75 -16.88
N SER A 3 -9.50 -0.71 -17.44
CA SER A 3 -10.05 0.41 -16.67
C SER A 3 -11.54 0.65 -16.93
N ASN A 4 -12.36 -0.39 -17.02
CA ASN A 4 -13.80 -0.22 -17.26
C ASN A 4 -14.72 -0.85 -16.21
N THR A 5 -14.19 -1.14 -15.01
CA THR A 5 -15.03 -1.45 -13.84
C THR A 5 -14.67 -0.51 -12.68
N PRO A 6 -15.65 0.01 -11.92
CA PRO A 6 -15.40 0.85 -10.74
C PRO A 6 -14.45 0.20 -9.73
N ARG A 7 -14.37 -1.13 -9.71
CA ARG A 7 -13.45 -1.91 -8.87
C ARG A 7 -12.00 -1.82 -9.34
N GLY A 8 -11.76 -1.88 -10.65
CA GLY A 8 -10.41 -1.73 -11.22
C GLY A 8 -9.85 -0.33 -11.02
N ALA A 9 -10.69 0.71 -11.19
CA ALA A 9 -10.29 2.09 -10.94
C ALA A 9 -9.90 2.34 -9.46
N ARG A 10 -10.64 1.74 -8.51
CA ARG A 10 -10.29 1.80 -7.08
C ARG A 10 -8.97 1.11 -6.77
N GLY A 11 -8.75 -0.09 -7.32
CA GLY A 11 -7.48 -0.81 -7.15
C GLY A 11 -6.29 0.02 -7.65
N SER A 12 -6.40 0.57 -8.86
CA SER A 12 -5.36 1.43 -9.42
C SER A 12 -5.12 2.71 -8.61
N ALA A 13 -6.19 3.33 -8.08
CA ALA A 13 -6.06 4.51 -7.22
C ALA A 13 -5.32 4.19 -5.91
N ILE A 14 -5.62 3.06 -5.28
CA ILE A 14 -4.93 2.62 -4.05
C ILE A 14 -3.45 2.38 -4.32
N MET A 15 -3.12 1.70 -5.42
CA MET A 15 -1.71 1.47 -5.80
C MET A 15 -0.98 2.79 -6.08
N TYR A 16 -1.63 3.72 -6.78
CA TYR A 16 -1.06 5.05 -7.05
C TYR A 16 -0.79 5.81 -5.74
N SER A 17 -1.74 5.82 -4.82
CA SER A 17 -1.57 6.44 -3.50
C SER A 17 -0.41 5.83 -2.72
N GLY A 18 -0.29 4.49 -2.68
CA GLY A 18 0.82 3.83 -2.00
C GLY A 18 2.20 4.14 -2.61
N VAL A 19 2.28 4.24 -3.94
CA VAL A 19 3.50 4.67 -4.63
C VAL A 19 3.86 6.11 -4.29
N GLU A 20 2.89 7.02 -4.29
CA GLU A 20 3.12 8.42 -3.97
C GLU A 20 3.57 8.58 -2.51
N THR A 21 2.91 7.90 -1.56
CA THR A 21 3.33 7.89 -0.15
C THR A 21 4.77 7.40 0.02
N ALA A 22 5.19 6.36 -0.71
CA ALA A 22 6.57 5.90 -0.65
C ALA A 22 7.55 6.95 -1.17
N LYS A 23 7.22 7.61 -2.29
CA LYS A 23 8.06 8.65 -2.90
C LYS A 23 8.22 9.86 -1.98
N GLU A 24 7.12 10.33 -1.38
CA GLU A 24 7.12 11.49 -0.47
C GLU A 24 7.95 11.22 0.80
N ASN A 25 8.10 9.96 1.21
CA ASN A 25 8.95 9.54 2.32
C ASN A 25 10.36 9.08 1.88
N ASN A 26 10.78 9.39 0.65
CA ASN A 26 12.06 9.01 0.07
C ASN A 26 12.34 7.48 0.04
N LEU A 27 11.28 6.67 0.08
CA LEU A 27 11.37 5.21 0.00
C LEU A 27 11.28 4.74 -1.45
N SER A 28 11.91 3.60 -1.74
CA SER A 28 11.73 2.92 -3.02
C SER A 28 10.30 2.36 -3.09
N PRO A 29 9.45 2.81 -4.04
CA PRO A 29 8.05 2.39 -4.07
C PRO A 29 7.86 0.89 -4.25
N TYR A 30 8.75 0.27 -5.03
CA TYR A 30 8.75 -1.17 -5.22
C TYR A 30 9.00 -1.93 -3.91
N HIS A 31 10.05 -1.54 -3.18
CA HIS A 31 10.40 -2.20 -1.91
C HIS A 31 9.36 -1.95 -0.82
N TYR A 32 8.80 -0.74 -0.76
CA TYR A 32 7.75 -0.41 0.21
C TYR A 32 6.47 -1.20 -0.05
N LEU A 33 6.02 -1.29 -1.30
CA LEU A 33 4.86 -2.12 -1.64
C LEU A 33 5.11 -3.61 -1.39
N LEU A 34 6.30 -4.10 -1.71
CA LEU A 34 6.69 -5.49 -1.43
C LEU A 34 6.63 -5.77 0.09
N TYR A 35 7.25 -4.90 0.89
CA TYR A 35 7.22 -4.98 2.35
C TYR A 35 5.79 -4.97 2.90
N LEU A 36 4.91 -4.10 2.39
CA LEU A 36 3.51 -4.08 2.77
C LEU A 36 2.80 -5.40 2.42
N PHE A 37 3.00 -5.95 1.21
CA PHE A 37 2.36 -7.20 0.81
C PHE A 37 2.86 -8.42 1.59
N GLU A 38 4.11 -8.39 2.07
CA GLU A 38 4.66 -9.43 2.94
C GLU A 38 4.22 -9.27 4.41
N THR A 39 4.08 -8.03 4.89
CA THR A 39 3.83 -7.76 6.32
C THR A 39 2.34 -7.68 6.65
N LEU A 40 1.52 -7.05 5.80
CA LEU A 40 0.08 -6.86 6.04
C LEU A 40 -0.70 -8.17 6.30
N PRO A 41 -0.44 -9.30 5.62
CA PRO A 41 -1.11 -10.56 5.92
C PRO A 41 -0.71 -11.17 7.26
N ASN A 42 0.42 -10.75 7.82
CA ASN A 42 1.00 -11.29 9.05
C ASN A 42 0.73 -10.42 10.28
N ILE A 43 0.07 -9.26 10.12
CA ILE A 43 -0.28 -8.36 11.22
C ILE A 43 -1.79 -8.27 11.41
N ASP A 44 -2.22 -8.03 12.65
CA ASP A 44 -3.63 -7.79 12.94
C ASP A 44 -4.02 -6.37 12.53
N LEU A 45 -4.80 -6.25 11.46
CA LEU A 45 -5.30 -4.98 10.95
C LEU A 45 -6.30 -4.28 11.89
N ASN A 46 -6.75 -4.94 12.96
CA ASN A 46 -7.54 -4.30 14.02
C ASN A 46 -6.65 -3.72 15.13
N ASN A 47 -5.38 -4.12 15.19
CA ASN A 47 -4.42 -3.59 16.14
C ASN A 47 -3.68 -2.39 15.53
N LYS A 48 -4.02 -1.20 16.04
CA LYS A 48 -3.45 0.06 15.58
C LYS A 48 -1.93 0.13 15.76
N GLU A 49 -1.41 -0.49 16.81
CA GLU A 49 0.05 -0.50 17.09
C GLU A 49 0.83 -1.31 16.05
N GLU A 50 0.24 -2.38 15.51
CA GLU A 50 0.86 -3.18 14.44
C GLU A 50 0.79 -2.45 13.09
N ILE A 51 -0.27 -1.68 12.86
CA ILE A 51 -0.41 -0.85 11.65
C ILE A 51 0.60 0.31 11.67
N ASP A 52 0.78 0.99 12.80
CA ASP A 52 1.75 2.09 12.91
C ASP A 52 3.18 1.66 12.58
N LYS A 53 3.54 0.39 12.82
CA LYS A 53 4.87 -0.15 12.49
C LYS A 53 5.14 -0.29 10.99
N VAL A 54 4.10 -0.37 10.17
CA VAL A 54 4.24 -0.55 8.71
C VAL A 54 4.04 0.75 7.94
N LEU A 55 3.76 1.87 8.64
CA LEU A 55 3.68 3.20 8.04
C LEU A 55 5.08 3.85 7.95
N PRO A 56 5.34 4.61 6.88
CA PRO A 56 6.62 5.28 6.66
C PRO A 56 6.71 6.61 7.41
#